data_AF-F1TFH8-F1
#
_entry.id   AF-F1TFH8-F1
#
_cell.length_a   1.000
_cell.length_b   1.000
_cell.length_c   1.000
_cell.angle_alpha   90.00
_cell.angle_beta   90.00
_cell.angle_gamma   90.00
#
_symmetry.space_group_name_H-M   'P 1'
#
loop_
_entity.id
_entity.type
_entity.pdbx_description
1 polymer ?
#
loop_
_entity_poly.entity_id
_entity_poly.type
_entity_poly.pdbx_seq_one_letter_code
_entity_poly.pdbx_strand_id
1 'polypeptide(L)' 'MIQFLKDNIATILISAVIFVLVAWIIIHKIIQRKNGESSCGCGCSGCPEANKCHK' A
#
# COMPACT_ATOMS: atom_id res chain seq x y z
N MET A 1 12.30 30.65 12.46
CA MET A 1 12.28 29.19 12.26
C MET A 1 11.07 28.52 12.92
N ILE A 2 10.78 28.79 14.21
CA ILE A 2 9.60 28.21 14.89
C ILE A 2 8.25 28.69 14.31
N GLN A 3 8.18 29.92 13.78
CA GLN A 3 6.96 30.45 13.13
C GLN A 3 6.58 29.65 11.87
N PHE A 4 7.54 29.31 11.01
CA PHE A 4 7.29 28.48 9.83
C PHE A 4 6.66 27.13 10.20
N LEU A 5 7.11 26.54 11.30
CA LEU A 5 6.58 25.26 11.78
C LEU A 5 5.14 25.42 12.33
N LYS A 6 4.82 26.54 12.98
CA LYS A 6 3.47 26.85 13.46
C LYS A 6 2.50 27.12 12.30
N ASP A 7 2.91 27.92 11.32
CA ASP A 7 2.07 28.30 10.18
C ASP A 7 1.76 27.10 9.27
N ASN A 8 2.69 26.15 9.18
CA ASN A 8 2.55 24.96 8.34
C ASN A 8 2.22 23.68 9.12
N ILE A 9 1.84 23.79 10.40
CA ILE A 9 1.63 22.60 11.25
C ILE A 9 0.48 21.73 10.72
N ALA A 10 -0.58 22.36 10.19
CA ALA A 10 -1.70 21.66 9.56
C ALA A 10 -1.25 20.87 8.32
N THR A 11 -0.46 21.50 7.45
CA THR A 11 0.08 20.87 6.24
C THR A 11 0.99 19.69 6.57
N ILE A 12 1.85 19.84 7.58
CA ILE A 12 2.73 18.77 8.06
C ILE A 12 1.91 17.59 8.60
N LEU A 13 0.86 17.85 9.39
CA LEU A 13 -0.02 16.80 9.90
C LEU A 13 -0.76 16.06 8.78
N ILE A 14 -1.34 16.79 7.81
CA ILE A 14 -2.06 16.18 6.69
C ILE A 14 -1.12 15.32 5.85
N SER A 15 0.06 15.84 5.51
CA SER A 15 1.06 15.09 4.73
C SER A 15 1.55 13.85 5.49
N ALA A 16 1.75 13.93 6.80
CA ALA A 16 2.11 12.78 7.63
C ALA A 16 1.04 11.69 7.60
N VAL A 17 -0.25 12.05 7.71
CA VAL A 17 -1.35 11.07 7.64
C VAL A 17 -1.37 10.37 6.28
N ILE A 18 -1.27 11.12 5.18
CA ILE A 18 -1.23 10.55 3.83
C ILE A 18 -0.01 9.63 3.68
N PHE A 19 1.15 10.04 4.17
CA PHE A 19 2.38 9.26 4.12
C PHE A 19 2.24 7.92 4.87
N VAL A 20 1.64 7.93 6.06
CA VAL A 20 1.36 6.72 6.84
C VAL A 20 0.42 5.78 6.08
N LEU A 21 -0.65 6.31 5.46
CA LEU A 21 -1.57 5.49 4.68
C LEU A 21 -0.88 4.83 3.48
N VAL A 22 -0.07 5.58 2.74
CA VAL A 22 0.69 5.06 1.59
C VAL A 22 1.70 4.00 2.05
N ALA A 23 2.46 4.27 3.11
CA ALA A 23 3.40 3.33 3.68
C ALA A 23 2.69 2.04 4.14
N TRP A 24 1.53 2.16 4.78
CA TRP A 24 0.71 1.03 5.20
C TRP A 24 0.26 0.17 4.02
N ILE A 25 -0.24 0.78 2.93
CA ILE A 25 -0.62 0.05 1.71
C ILE A 25 0.57 -0.72 1.14
N ILE A 26 1.74 -0.09 1.07
CA ILE A 26 2.96 -0.73 0.53
C ILE A 26 3.36 -1.92 1.41
N ILE A 27 3.43 -1.74 2.73
CA ILE A 27 3.78 -2.80 3.69
C ILE A 27 2.76 -3.94 3.58
N HIS A 28 1.47 -3.62 3.53
CA HIS A 28 0.42 -4.61 3.39
C HIS A 28 0.59 -5.43 2.11
N LYS A 29 0.85 -4.78 0.97
CA LYS A 29 1.13 -5.49 -0.29
C LYS A 29 2.38 -6.36 -0.22
N ILE A 30 3.43 -5.92 0.47
CA ILE A 30 4.65 -6.73 0.66
C ILE A 30 4.35 -7.98 1.49
N ILE A 31 3.59 -7.83 2.59
CA ILE A 31 3.20 -8.95 3.45
C ILE A 31 2.31 -9.92 2.69
N GLN A 32 1.28 -9.43 1.99
CA GLN A 32 0.40 -10.26 1.15
C GLN A 32 1.21 -11.05 0.10
N ARG A 33 2.15 -10.37 -0.58
CA ARG A 33 3.03 -11.03 -1.55
C ARG A 33 3.91 -12.10 -0.90
N LYS A 34 4.45 -11.86 0.30
CA LYS A 34 5.22 -12.86 1.06
C LYS A 34 4.36 -14.04 1.49
N ASN A 35 3.07 -13.81 1.76
CA ASN A 35 2.10 -14.84 2.10
C ASN A 35 1.58 -15.60 0.87
N GLY A 36 2.13 -15.35 -0.32
CA GLY A 36 1.74 -16.02 -1.56
C GLY A 36 0.49 -15.44 -2.22
N GLU A 37 -0.06 -14.34 -1.70
CA GLU A 37 -1.17 -13.64 -2.32
C GLU A 37 -0.65 -12.86 -3.54
N SER A 38 -1.15 -13.22 -4.71
CA SER A 38 -0.81 -12.61 -5.98
C SER A 38 -1.67 -11.37 -6.24
N SER A 39 -1.24 -10.52 -7.18
CA SER A 39 -2.00 -9.30 -7.55
C SER A 39 -3.40 -9.58 -8.09
N CYS A 40 -3.73 -10.83 -8.43
CA CYS A 40 -5.11 -11.23 -8.67
C CYS A 40 -5.74 -11.61 -7.33
N GLY A 41 -6.61 -10.76 -6.79
CA GLY A 41 -7.27 -10.94 -5.49
C GLY A 41 -8.16 -12.18 -5.35
N CYS A 42 -8.16 -13.08 -6.34
CA CYS A 42 -8.93 -14.32 -6.38
C CYS A 42 -8.06 -15.56 -6.08
N GLY A 43 -6.76 -15.38 -5.78
CA GLY A 43 -5.78 -16.47 -5.73
C GLY A 43 -5.65 -17.18 -7.09
N CYS A 44 -4.77 -18.18 -7.20
CA CYS A 44 -4.64 -18.95 -8.44
C CYS A 44 -5.90 -19.77 -8.76
N SER A 45 -6.68 -20.17 -7.74
CA SER A 45 -7.88 -21.00 -7.90
C SER A 45 -9.07 -20.25 -8.52
N GLY A 46 -9.16 -18.93 -8.35
CA GLY A 46 -10.21 -18.09 -8.94
C GLY A 46 -9.73 -17.19 -10.08
N CYS A 47 -8.47 -17.33 -10.52
CA CYS A 47 -7.91 -16.49 -11.58
C CYS A 47 -8.44 -16.92 -12.96
N PRO A 48 -9.10 -16.03 -13.73
CA PRO A 48 -9.59 -16.35 -15.08
C PRO A 48 -8.47 -16.79 -16.04
N GLU A 49 -7.25 -16.33 -15.76
CA GLU A 49 -6.03 -16.64 -16.50
C GLU A 49 -5.26 -17.84 -15.90
N ALA A 50 -5.80 -18.56 -14.91
CA ALA A 50 -5.11 -19.70 -14.25
C ALA A 50 -4.60 -20.76 -15.23
N ASN A 51 -5.37 -21.02 -16.31
CA ASN A 51 -5.00 -21.94 -17.37
C ASN A 51 -3.69 -21.56 -18.12
N LYS A 52 -3.28 -20.28 -18.09
CA LYS A 52 -2.02 -19.82 -18.71
C LYS A 52 -0.84 -19.80 -17.75
N CYS A 53 -1.07 -19.72 -16.43
CA CYS A 53 -0.01 -19.63 -15.43
C CYS A 53 0.68 -20.96 -15.11
N HIS A 54 0.03 -22.11 -15.32
CA HIS A 54 0.55 -23.45 -15.00
C HIS A 54 1.00 -24.24 -16.25
N LYS A 55 1.39 -23.54 -17.31
CA LYS A 55 1.87 -24.15 -18.54
C LYS A 55 3.40 -24.21 -18.57
#